data_AF-A0AAD6SDM0-F1
#
_entry.id   AF-A0AAD6SDM0-F1
#
_cell.length_a   1.000
_cell.length_b   1.000
_cell.length_c   1.000
_cell.angle_alpha   90.00
_cell.angle_beta   90.00
_cell.angle_gamma   90.00
#
_symmetry.space_group_name_H-M   'P 1'
#
loop_
_entity.id
_entity.type
_entity.pdbx_description
1 polymer ?
#
loop_
_entity_poly.entity_id
_entity_poly.type
_entity_poly.pdbx_seq_one_letter_code
_entity_poly.pdbx_strand_id
1 'polypeptide(L)'
;MEEEVQGNVLLDEPRVLDLDGTTRPPSTNGDLVDSEITEERSIGLEIRQSSRPSFKFLPISPETFQRYSRNRIIEKCPTEFIVPPLSRSFLIDPPSQWCGYRHPEGGRYFVYKNKRIFTDCYLFDDAVLVQITSAVDQLLAKPECQFLSRTDTAEIDIVLDLMREDPENDECGYYFVDHSERVIFWLDVFNMSTLPIWNLVPGIKSPSHVKLGLEVEYWSHCGLFPASMTLSSTLVHELRDIIIFGVGDSMTSTTTTVSYPLEHLLRMLSLTKEMLDELPGGSTSASRKSMNHGSIVILARFMKEFSCERFYHFHGEKSARLNNEDSVYGDIPSRSYLIRLISPILFNAPLHYLRAFEVVNTDQLINYSSWHKLITALRSEWYDLVLYGTLILNTNVGFLSIPASGNSTAGQIASYVSICLGLGSIILGIMFLRKYRLESPEVPDVTPAGIFFQNHGGSIYGLEVLSIVHSLPYALMIWGMINFILALLLTVFQTNSIEMRGVILATVLTVTFAICGFVSTEKQWNQQLKRLWMKPKIISTMWNYNPQKRSSPGAV
;
A
#
# COMPACT_ATOMS: atom_id res chain seq x y z
N MET A 1 -33.83 53.74 45.57
CA MET A 1 -34.12 53.54 47.00
C MET A 1 -33.09 52.53 47.46
N GLU A 2 -32.24 52.94 48.41
CA GLU A 2 -31.01 52.30 48.93
C GLU A 2 -29.81 52.37 47.94
N GLU A 3 -28.88 53.34 47.99
CA GLU A 3 -27.88 53.73 49.04
C GLU A 3 -26.98 52.55 49.46
N GLU A 4 -25.64 52.60 49.57
CA GLU A 4 -24.61 53.65 49.47
C GLU A 4 -23.22 52.94 49.57
N VAL A 5 -22.14 53.73 49.44
CA VAL A 5 -20.82 53.57 50.09
C VAL A 5 -19.58 53.29 49.20
N GLN A 6 -18.73 54.32 49.20
CA GLN A 6 -17.35 54.45 48.74
C GLN A 6 -16.35 53.48 49.40
N GLY A 7 -15.28 53.17 48.66
CA GLY A 7 -14.04 52.63 49.22
C GLY A 7 -12.83 52.98 48.34
N ASN A 8 -12.17 54.10 48.65
CA ASN A 8 -10.82 54.42 48.21
C ASN A 8 -9.83 53.71 49.14
N VAL A 9 -8.91 52.89 48.62
CA VAL A 9 -7.64 52.54 49.29
C VAL A 9 -6.50 52.55 48.28
N LEU A 10 -5.41 53.12 48.76
CA LEU A 10 -4.17 53.59 48.15
C LEU A 10 -3.05 52.54 48.30
N LEU A 11 -2.00 52.67 47.45
CA LEU A 11 -0.61 52.17 47.59
C LEU A 11 -0.42 50.68 47.20
N ASP A 12 0.51 50.28 46.32
CA ASP A 12 1.96 50.55 46.35
C ASP A 12 2.60 50.11 45.00
N GLU A 13 3.49 50.95 44.45
CA GLU A 13 4.51 50.52 43.49
C GLU A 13 5.70 49.90 44.24
N PRO A 14 6.44 48.97 43.61
CA PRO A 14 7.87 48.93 43.83
C PRO A 14 8.69 49.07 42.54
N ARG A 15 9.53 50.10 42.60
CA ARG A 15 10.75 50.37 41.86
C ARG A 15 11.56 49.11 41.51
N VAL A 16 12.02 49.04 40.26
CA VAL A 16 13.17 48.21 39.87
C VAL A 16 14.44 49.03 40.04
N LEU A 17 15.35 48.50 40.85
CA LEU A 17 16.71 48.97 41.09
C LEU A 17 17.63 48.37 40.02
N ASP A 18 18.25 49.23 39.20
CA ASP A 18 19.45 48.89 38.42
C ASP A 18 20.69 49.43 39.14
N LEU A 19 21.62 48.52 39.41
CA LEU A 19 23.00 48.69 39.90
C LEU A 19 23.75 47.48 39.34
N ASP A 20 24.94 47.51 38.75
CA ASP A 20 25.99 48.52 38.64
C ASP A 20 27.04 47.93 37.66
N GLY A 21 28.02 48.73 37.20
CA GLY A 21 29.31 48.16 36.74
C GLY A 21 29.85 48.61 35.38
N THR A 22 30.29 49.85 35.31
CA THR A 22 31.22 50.42 34.31
C THR A 22 32.57 49.69 34.21
N THR A 23 33.21 49.65 33.03
CA THR A 23 34.58 50.22 32.74
C THR A 23 35.13 49.94 31.32
N ARG A 24 35.16 51.01 30.50
CA ARG A 24 36.07 51.52 29.43
C ARG A 24 37.53 50.98 29.30
N PRO A 25 38.38 51.33 28.27
CA PRO A 25 38.21 52.09 26.99
C PRO A 25 39.12 51.58 25.77
N PRO A 26 39.80 52.40 24.90
CA PRO A 26 39.62 52.37 23.42
C PRO A 26 40.93 52.24 22.58
N SER A 27 40.84 52.26 21.24
CA SER A 27 41.93 52.69 20.34
C SER A 27 41.38 52.96 18.92
N THR A 28 41.14 54.19 18.47
CA THR A 28 42.04 55.20 17.83
C THR A 28 42.70 54.83 16.50
N ASN A 29 42.44 55.72 15.53
CA ASN A 29 43.21 56.12 14.34
C ASN A 29 43.09 55.23 13.09
N GLY A 30 42.89 55.76 11.88
CA GLY A 30 42.80 57.15 11.44
C GLY A 30 42.69 57.20 9.92
N ASP A 31 41.94 58.19 9.43
CA ASP A 31 42.09 59.02 8.22
C ASP A 31 42.70 58.43 6.94
N LEU A 32 42.02 58.62 5.81
CA LEU A 32 42.43 59.65 4.84
C LEU A 32 41.33 59.93 3.79
N VAL A 33 41.18 61.22 3.57
CA VAL A 33 40.27 61.95 2.68
C VAL A 33 40.95 62.14 1.31
N ASP A 34 40.18 62.11 0.22
CA ASP A 34 40.22 63.06 -0.91
C ASP A 34 39.13 62.66 -1.92
N SER A 35 38.03 63.39 -2.14
CA SER A 35 37.79 64.79 -2.55
C SER A 35 37.55 64.93 -4.08
N GLU A 36 36.58 65.81 -4.39
CA GLU A 36 36.19 66.37 -5.71
C GLU A 36 35.09 65.65 -6.53
N ILE A 37 33.83 66.12 -6.46
CA ILE A 37 33.20 67.26 -7.21
C ILE A 37 32.69 66.78 -8.59
N THR A 38 31.40 66.44 -8.72
CA THR A 38 30.23 67.26 -9.17
C THR A 38 29.92 67.02 -10.66
N GLU A 39 28.74 66.50 -10.97
CA GLU A 39 27.72 67.13 -11.83
C GLU A 39 26.66 66.13 -12.32
N GLU A 40 25.42 66.49 -11.99
CA GLU A 40 24.18 66.28 -12.74
C GLU A 40 24.06 65.12 -13.74
N ARG A 41 23.13 64.20 -13.44
CA ARG A 41 22.24 63.66 -14.48
C ARG A 41 20.89 63.22 -13.89
N SER A 42 19.95 64.15 -14.00
CA SER A 42 18.56 63.94 -14.43
C SER A 42 17.93 62.59 -14.11
N ILE A 43 16.95 62.69 -13.21
CA ILE A 43 15.84 61.77 -12.95
C ILE A 43 15.33 61.13 -14.26
N GLY A 44 15.79 59.90 -14.50
CA GLY A 44 15.14 58.96 -15.40
C GLY A 44 14.31 58.02 -14.55
N LEU A 45 13.04 58.40 -14.33
CA LEU A 45 12.00 57.47 -13.91
C LEU A 45 11.79 56.48 -15.08
N GLU A 46 12.67 55.49 -15.20
CA GLU A 46 12.35 54.26 -15.92
C GLU A 46 11.26 53.56 -15.12
N ILE A 47 10.02 53.84 -15.51
CA ILE A 47 8.90 52.94 -15.30
C ILE A 47 9.32 51.63 -15.96
N ARG A 48 9.89 50.70 -15.18
CA ARG A 48 9.87 49.28 -15.53
C ARG A 48 8.40 48.93 -15.69
N GLN A 49 7.93 48.90 -16.94
CA GLN A 49 6.73 48.16 -17.27
C GLN A 49 6.96 46.75 -16.74
N SER A 50 6.25 46.39 -15.67
CA SER A 50 6.26 45.04 -15.13
C SER A 50 5.66 44.12 -16.18
N SER A 51 6.51 43.57 -17.06
CA SER A 51 6.15 42.44 -17.89
C SER A 51 5.70 41.33 -16.93
N ARG A 52 4.41 40.96 -16.97
CA ARG A 52 3.91 39.82 -16.20
C ARG A 52 4.83 38.62 -16.51
N PRO A 53 5.32 37.89 -15.50
CA PRO A 53 6.14 36.71 -15.75
C PRO A 53 5.37 35.73 -16.63
N SER A 54 6.00 35.28 -17.72
CA SER A 54 5.42 34.29 -18.63
C SER A 54 5.59 32.92 -18.01
N PHE A 55 4.49 32.27 -17.61
CA PHE A 55 4.58 30.95 -16.98
C PHE A 55 5.01 29.89 -17.99
N LYS A 56 5.93 29.03 -17.56
CA LYS A 56 6.23 27.76 -18.22
C LYS A 56 5.24 26.71 -17.70
N PHE A 57 4.26 26.38 -18.53
CA PHE A 57 3.28 25.36 -18.20
C PHE A 57 3.85 23.95 -18.38
N LEU A 58 3.72 23.12 -17.36
CA LEU A 58 4.19 21.74 -17.36
C LEU A 58 2.99 20.79 -17.26
N PRO A 59 2.83 19.83 -18.18
CA PRO A 59 1.80 18.81 -18.03
C PRO A 59 2.16 17.89 -16.86
N ILE A 60 1.31 17.82 -15.84
CA ILE A 60 1.49 16.97 -14.65
C ILE A 60 0.33 15.99 -14.51
N SER A 61 0.46 14.96 -13.67
CA SER A 61 -0.66 14.08 -13.31
C SER A 61 -1.15 14.31 -11.87
N PRO A 62 -2.42 14.01 -11.57
CA PRO A 62 -2.95 13.95 -10.21
C PRO A 62 -2.06 13.15 -9.23
N GLU A 63 -1.46 12.05 -9.65
CA GLU A 63 -0.58 11.26 -8.78
C GLU A 63 0.76 11.96 -8.46
N THR A 64 1.26 12.81 -9.36
CA THR A 64 2.48 13.62 -9.12
C THR A 64 2.23 14.89 -8.30
N PHE A 65 0.98 15.13 -7.90
CA PHE A 65 0.57 16.33 -7.21
C PHE A 65 1.16 16.39 -5.79
N GLN A 66 1.83 17.48 -5.43
CA GLN A 66 2.70 17.52 -4.26
C GLN A 66 1.96 17.65 -2.92
N ARG A 67 0.63 17.48 -2.84
CA ARG A 67 -0.16 17.69 -1.61
C ARG A 67 0.46 17.07 -0.36
N TYR A 68 0.88 15.81 -0.45
CA TYR A 68 1.46 15.06 0.68
C TYR A 68 2.97 15.28 0.88
N SER A 69 3.64 15.90 -0.09
CA SER A 69 5.09 16.17 -0.06
C SER A 69 5.42 17.63 0.25
N ARG A 70 4.43 18.54 0.30
CA ARG A 70 4.64 19.94 0.67
C ARG A 70 5.07 20.03 2.12
N ASN A 71 6.32 20.42 2.34
CA ASN A 71 6.91 20.57 3.66
C ASN A 71 6.48 21.89 4.32
N ARG A 72 5.18 22.05 4.56
CA ARG A 72 4.63 23.22 5.28
C ARG A 72 4.85 23.01 6.79
N ILE A 73 5.80 23.75 7.34
CA ILE A 73 6.18 23.66 8.76
C ILE A 73 5.51 24.81 9.52
N ILE A 74 4.83 24.46 10.62
CA ILE A 74 4.31 25.43 11.58
C ILE A 74 5.31 25.51 12.73
N GLU A 75 5.68 26.73 13.13
CA GLU A 75 6.57 26.94 14.27
C GLU A 75 5.92 26.47 15.58
N LYS A 76 6.71 25.83 16.44
CA LYS A 76 6.23 25.34 17.75
C LYS A 76 6.30 26.47 18.79
N CYS A 77 5.27 27.29 18.86
CA CYS A 77 5.10 28.35 19.87
C CYS A 77 3.84 28.12 20.74
N PRO A 78 3.75 28.71 21.95
CA PRO A 78 2.52 28.70 22.73
C PRO A 78 1.33 29.28 21.95
N THR A 79 0.16 28.66 22.06
CA THR A 79 -1.06 29.17 21.41
C THR A 79 -1.58 30.38 22.16
N GLU A 80 -1.33 31.58 21.64
CA GLU A 80 -1.88 32.83 22.15
C GLU A 80 -3.02 33.29 21.23
N PHE A 81 -4.27 33.05 21.65
CA PHE A 81 -5.44 33.52 20.91
C PHE A 81 -6.57 33.89 21.87
N ILE A 82 -7.06 35.13 21.77
CA ILE A 82 -8.19 35.62 22.57
C ILE A 82 -9.43 35.64 21.67
N VAL A 83 -10.42 34.79 21.99
CA VAL A 83 -11.71 34.77 21.28
C VAL A 83 -12.53 36.00 21.72
N PRO A 84 -12.88 36.93 20.82
CA PRO A 84 -13.70 38.09 21.19
C PRO A 84 -15.11 37.67 21.65
N PRO A 85 -15.74 38.38 22.61
CA PRO A 85 -17.12 38.11 23.02
C PRO A 85 -18.08 38.11 21.82
N LEU A 86 -19.07 37.20 21.84
CA LEU A 86 -20.09 37.04 20.80
C LEU A 86 -19.55 36.64 19.40
N SER A 87 -18.29 36.20 19.29
CA SER A 87 -17.76 35.63 18.04
C SER A 87 -18.44 34.31 17.71
N ARG A 88 -19.16 34.27 16.58
CA ARG A 88 -19.91 33.08 16.11
C ARG A 88 -19.35 32.45 14.84
N SER A 89 -18.40 33.11 14.18
CA SER A 89 -17.73 32.63 12.98
C SER A 89 -16.23 32.88 13.10
N PHE A 90 -15.46 31.87 12.73
CA PHE A 90 -13.99 31.92 12.63
C PHE A 90 -13.54 31.52 11.21
N LEU A 91 -14.46 31.59 10.24
CA LEU A 91 -14.16 31.34 8.85
C LEU A 91 -13.37 32.53 8.32
N ILE A 92 -12.25 32.24 7.68
CA ILE A 92 -11.50 33.22 6.91
C ILE A 92 -12.09 33.19 5.51
N ASP A 93 -12.60 34.32 5.05
CA ASP A 93 -13.17 34.43 3.72
C ASP A 93 -12.07 34.20 2.67
N PRO A 94 -12.28 33.29 1.70
CA PRO A 94 -11.33 33.11 0.61
C PRO A 94 -11.24 34.37 -0.25
N PRO A 95 -10.17 34.52 -1.07
CA PRO A 95 -10.08 35.60 -2.03
C PRO A 95 -11.34 35.75 -2.88
N SER A 96 -11.69 36.98 -3.25
CA SER A 96 -13.03 37.32 -3.78
C SER A 96 -13.44 36.54 -5.04
N GLN A 97 -12.49 36.04 -5.82
CA GLN A 97 -12.71 35.23 -7.02
C GLN A 97 -12.70 33.72 -6.78
N TRP A 98 -12.42 33.28 -5.55
CA TRP A 98 -12.19 31.88 -5.21
C TRP A 98 -13.16 31.41 -4.11
N CYS A 99 -13.49 30.12 -4.14
CA CYS A 99 -14.20 29.41 -3.10
C CYS A 99 -13.19 28.50 -2.39
N GLY A 100 -13.03 28.66 -1.08
CA GLY A 100 -12.17 27.82 -0.26
C GLY A 100 -12.92 26.61 0.27
N TYR A 101 -12.35 25.43 0.10
CA TYR A 101 -12.88 24.17 0.60
C TYR A 101 -11.90 23.50 1.55
N ARG A 102 -12.45 22.71 2.48
CA ARG A 102 -11.68 21.83 3.35
C ARG A 102 -11.84 20.40 2.86
N HIS A 103 -10.72 19.79 2.49
CA HIS A 103 -10.64 18.38 2.20
C HIS A 103 -10.96 17.56 3.47
N PRO A 104 -11.61 16.39 3.38
CA PRO A 104 -11.84 15.52 4.54
C PRO A 104 -10.57 15.14 5.31
N GLU A 105 -9.40 15.16 4.68
CA GLU A 105 -8.10 14.95 5.33
C GLU A 105 -7.55 16.19 6.06
N GLY A 106 -8.21 17.34 5.95
CA GLY A 106 -7.85 18.59 6.63
C GLY A 106 -7.22 19.66 5.75
N GLY A 107 -6.61 19.28 4.61
CA GLY A 107 -6.02 20.23 3.65
C GLY A 107 -7.02 21.21 3.07
N ARG A 108 -6.58 22.42 2.70
CA ARG A 108 -7.40 23.40 1.97
C ARG A 108 -7.08 23.37 0.50
N TYR A 109 -8.12 23.43 -0.32
CA TYR A 109 -8.04 23.64 -1.76
C TYR A 109 -9.05 24.71 -2.17
N PHE A 110 -8.87 25.27 -3.36
CA PHE A 110 -9.65 26.39 -3.85
C PHE A 110 -10.20 26.10 -5.24
N VAL A 111 -11.40 26.63 -5.48
CA VAL A 111 -12.09 26.55 -6.77
C VAL A 111 -12.40 27.95 -7.25
N TYR A 112 -12.08 28.26 -8.49
CA TYR A 112 -12.36 29.57 -9.06
C TYR A 112 -13.88 29.75 -9.22
N LYS A 113 -14.44 30.90 -8.82
CA LYS A 113 -15.89 31.14 -8.85
C LYS A 113 -16.42 31.06 -10.28
N ASN A 114 -17.50 30.29 -10.47
CA ASN A 114 -18.17 30.08 -11.76
C ASN A 114 -17.26 29.52 -12.87
N LYS A 115 -16.08 28.97 -12.51
CA LYS A 115 -15.21 28.24 -13.42
C LYS A 115 -14.80 26.93 -12.75
N ARG A 116 -14.68 25.86 -13.51
CA ARG A 116 -14.25 24.56 -12.98
C ARG A 116 -12.72 24.47 -12.89
N ILE A 117 -12.12 25.45 -12.20
CA ILE A 117 -10.67 25.59 -12.07
C ILE A 117 -10.27 25.36 -10.62
N PHE A 118 -9.36 24.43 -10.37
CA PHE A 118 -8.98 23.97 -9.05
C PHE A 118 -7.50 24.21 -8.79
N THR A 119 -7.15 24.45 -7.51
CA THR A 119 -5.77 24.53 -7.06
C THR A 119 -5.66 24.15 -5.58
N ASP A 120 -4.51 23.60 -5.17
CA ASP A 120 -4.17 23.29 -3.77
C ASP A 120 -3.16 24.30 -3.18
N CYS A 121 -2.80 25.32 -3.98
CA CYS A 121 -2.00 26.45 -3.55
C CYS A 121 -2.70 27.23 -2.42
N TYR A 122 -1.91 27.70 -1.45
CA TYR A 122 -2.46 28.41 -0.29
C TYR A 122 -2.76 29.87 -0.63
N LEU A 123 -3.97 30.14 -1.15
CA LEU A 123 -4.35 31.45 -1.69
C LEU A 123 -4.55 32.57 -0.65
N PHE A 124 -4.26 32.33 0.63
CA PHE A 124 -4.20 33.41 1.64
C PHE A 124 -2.84 34.11 1.64
N ASP A 125 -1.85 33.57 0.92
CA ASP A 125 -0.64 34.29 0.55
C ASP A 125 -0.92 35.08 -0.73
N ASP A 126 -0.83 36.41 -0.63
CA ASP A 126 -1.12 37.33 -1.74
C ASP A 126 -0.18 37.12 -2.94
N ALA A 127 1.08 36.74 -2.71
CA ALA A 127 2.03 36.47 -3.79
C ALA A 127 1.59 35.22 -4.59
N VAL A 128 1.21 34.17 -3.88
CA VAL A 128 0.69 32.92 -4.48
C VAL A 128 -0.63 33.18 -5.22
N LEU A 129 -1.53 33.98 -4.65
CA LEU A 129 -2.80 34.34 -5.29
C LEU A 129 -2.58 35.08 -6.62
N VAL A 130 -1.67 36.06 -6.65
CA VAL A 130 -1.35 36.81 -7.87
C VAL A 130 -0.73 35.90 -8.93
N GLN A 131 0.21 35.03 -8.52
CA GLN A 131 0.83 34.08 -9.44
C GLN A 131 -0.18 33.10 -10.05
N ILE A 132 -0.98 32.41 -9.22
CA ILE A 132 -1.98 31.46 -9.70
C ILE A 132 -3.03 32.14 -10.59
N THR A 133 -3.50 33.32 -10.22
CA THR A 133 -4.50 34.05 -11.03
C THR A 133 -3.91 34.45 -12.39
N SER A 134 -2.66 34.91 -12.43
CA SER A 134 -1.95 35.21 -13.68
C SER A 134 -1.71 33.96 -14.53
N ALA A 135 -1.36 32.82 -13.90
CA ALA A 135 -1.18 31.54 -14.59
C ALA A 135 -2.50 31.05 -15.21
N VAL A 136 -3.62 31.19 -14.50
CA VAL A 136 -4.96 30.88 -15.03
C VAL A 136 -5.25 31.71 -16.28
N ASP A 137 -5.06 33.03 -16.22
CA ASP A 137 -5.32 33.91 -17.35
C ASP A 137 -4.42 33.58 -18.57
N GLN A 138 -3.14 33.30 -18.34
CA GLN A 138 -2.19 32.93 -19.39
C GLN A 138 -2.50 31.57 -20.02
N LEU A 139 -2.88 30.57 -19.22
CA LEU A 139 -3.25 29.25 -19.73
C LEU A 139 -4.50 29.33 -20.59
N LEU A 140 -5.55 30.02 -20.12
CA LEU A 140 -6.81 30.16 -20.84
C LEU A 140 -6.69 31.00 -22.11
N ALA A 141 -5.70 31.90 -22.17
CA ALA A 141 -5.41 32.69 -23.37
C ALA A 141 -4.71 31.89 -24.49
N LYS A 142 -4.22 30.67 -24.22
CA LYS A 142 -3.60 29.82 -25.23
C LYS A 142 -4.60 29.47 -26.36
N PRO A 143 -4.21 29.53 -27.64
CA PRO A 143 -5.09 29.18 -28.77
C PRO A 143 -5.69 27.77 -28.65
N GLU A 144 -4.94 26.84 -28.08
CA GLU A 144 -5.35 25.47 -27.85
C GLU A 144 -6.54 25.39 -26.90
N CYS A 145 -6.74 26.35 -26.00
CA CYS A 145 -7.89 26.40 -25.08
C CYS A 145 -9.20 26.83 -25.76
N GLN A 146 -9.21 27.13 -27.06
CA GLN A 146 -10.45 27.51 -27.78
C GLN A 146 -11.53 26.42 -27.78
N PHE A 147 -11.19 25.13 -27.58
CA PHE A 147 -12.20 24.07 -27.43
C PHE A 147 -13.10 24.29 -26.19
N LEU A 148 -12.60 25.00 -25.17
CA LEU A 148 -13.39 25.34 -23.98
C LEU A 148 -14.53 26.32 -24.30
N SER A 149 -14.56 26.92 -25.49
CA SER A 149 -15.70 27.74 -25.94
C SER A 149 -16.67 26.97 -26.84
N ARG A 150 -16.29 25.77 -27.30
CA ARG A 150 -17.00 25.00 -28.34
C ARG A 150 -17.70 23.76 -27.81
N THR A 151 -17.24 23.24 -26.69
CA THR A 151 -17.70 21.99 -26.07
C THR A 151 -18.63 22.32 -24.91
N ASP A 152 -19.48 21.39 -24.47
CA ASP A 152 -20.23 21.56 -23.22
C ASP A 152 -19.24 21.51 -22.04
N THR A 153 -18.61 22.64 -21.75
CA THR A 153 -17.55 22.76 -20.74
C THR A 153 -18.05 22.65 -19.31
N ALA A 154 -19.34 22.37 -19.12
CA ALA A 154 -19.91 22.10 -17.81
C ALA A 154 -19.26 20.89 -17.12
N GLU A 155 -18.59 20.02 -17.89
CA GLU A 155 -18.00 18.76 -17.42
C GLU A 155 -16.47 18.69 -17.51
N ILE A 156 -15.80 19.81 -17.81
CA ILE A 156 -14.33 19.86 -17.89
C ILE A 156 -13.75 20.60 -16.69
N ASP A 157 -12.83 19.94 -15.97
CA ASP A 157 -12.04 20.56 -14.91
C ASP A 157 -10.66 20.94 -15.41
N ILE A 158 -10.13 22.03 -14.85
CA ILE A 158 -8.77 22.49 -15.06
C ILE A 158 -8.12 22.56 -13.70
N VAL A 159 -6.94 21.97 -13.55
CA VAL A 159 -6.17 22.07 -12.31
C VAL A 159 -4.87 22.78 -12.61
N LEU A 160 -4.50 23.73 -11.76
CA LEU A 160 -3.21 24.40 -11.78
C LEU A 160 -2.52 24.28 -10.43
N ASP A 161 -1.22 24.08 -10.47
CA ASP A 161 -0.38 24.05 -9.29
C ASP A 161 0.97 24.72 -9.50
N LEU A 162 1.44 25.46 -8.51
CA LEU A 162 2.79 26.01 -8.54
C LEU A 162 3.75 24.91 -8.09
N MET A 163 4.69 24.53 -8.95
CA MET A 163 5.62 23.43 -8.66
C MET A 163 6.55 23.74 -7.47
N ARG A 164 6.74 25.04 -7.20
CA ARG A 164 7.35 25.61 -5.99
C ARG A 164 6.61 26.90 -5.66
N GLU A 165 6.30 27.09 -4.39
CA GLU A 165 5.73 28.33 -3.85
C GLU A 165 6.85 29.36 -3.62
N ASP A 166 7.61 29.68 -4.69
CA ASP A 166 8.71 30.64 -4.70
C ASP A 166 8.34 31.83 -5.62
N PRO A 167 8.48 33.09 -5.18
CA PRO A 167 8.24 34.27 -6.01
C PRO A 167 8.95 34.27 -7.36
N GLU A 168 10.12 33.63 -7.48
CA GLU A 168 10.93 33.58 -8.70
C GLU A 168 10.64 32.35 -9.58
N ASN A 169 9.76 31.44 -9.15
CA ASN A 169 9.44 30.23 -9.91
C ASN A 169 8.28 30.44 -10.89
N ASP A 170 8.61 30.48 -12.17
CA ASP A 170 7.64 30.62 -13.26
C ASP A 170 7.09 29.26 -13.76
N GLU A 171 7.33 28.15 -13.07
CA GLU A 171 6.82 26.82 -13.46
C GLU A 171 5.47 26.50 -12.83
N CYS A 172 4.45 26.33 -13.67
CA CYS A 172 3.09 25.97 -13.27
C CYS A 172 2.69 24.63 -13.88
N GLY A 173 2.42 23.64 -13.03
CA GLY A 173 1.87 22.36 -13.42
C GLY A 173 0.39 22.50 -13.78
N TYR A 174 -0.08 21.80 -14.81
CA TYR A 174 -1.48 21.75 -15.16
C TYR A 174 -1.94 20.39 -15.71
N TYR A 175 -3.25 20.16 -15.62
CA TYR A 175 -3.94 19.10 -16.35
C TYR A 175 -5.43 19.43 -16.52
N PHE A 176 -6.07 18.76 -17.47
CA PHE A 176 -7.50 18.83 -17.71
C PHE A 176 -8.18 17.50 -17.36
N VAL A 177 -9.46 17.55 -17.02
CA VAL A 177 -10.28 16.38 -16.68
C VAL A 177 -11.55 16.43 -17.49
N ASP A 178 -11.92 15.31 -18.12
CA ASP A 178 -13.20 15.12 -18.78
C ASP A 178 -14.04 14.13 -17.96
N HIS A 179 -15.10 14.63 -17.32
CA HIS A 179 -15.98 13.78 -16.51
C HIS A 179 -16.87 12.85 -17.34
N SER A 180 -17.13 13.17 -18.61
CA SER A 180 -17.96 12.34 -19.50
C SER A 180 -17.24 11.05 -19.87
N GLU A 181 -15.96 11.16 -20.22
CA GLU A 181 -15.10 10.05 -20.61
C GLU A 181 -14.33 9.43 -19.43
N ARG A 182 -14.36 10.09 -18.26
CA ARG A 182 -13.62 9.75 -17.03
C ARG A 182 -12.12 9.61 -17.27
N VAL A 183 -11.54 10.61 -17.92
CA VAL A 183 -10.11 10.65 -18.25
C VAL A 183 -9.51 12.00 -17.89
N ILE A 184 -8.19 12.01 -17.73
CA ILE A 184 -7.41 13.25 -17.75
C ILE A 184 -6.74 13.44 -19.12
N PHE A 185 -6.46 14.68 -19.47
CA PHE A 185 -5.76 15.02 -20.71
C PHE A 185 -4.97 16.32 -20.58
N TRP A 186 -4.16 16.61 -21.60
CA TRP A 186 -3.26 17.76 -21.65
C TRP A 186 -3.31 18.42 -23.02
N LEU A 187 -2.87 19.69 -23.07
CA LEU A 187 -2.64 20.40 -24.33
C LEU A 187 -1.29 20.03 -24.94
N ASP A 188 -0.31 19.77 -24.06
CA ASP A 188 1.05 19.41 -24.42
C ASP A 188 1.22 17.88 -24.40
N VAL A 189 2.26 17.39 -25.08
CA VAL A 189 2.59 15.95 -25.07
C VAL A 189 2.99 15.53 -23.66
N PHE A 190 2.29 14.52 -23.12
CA PHE A 190 2.59 13.93 -21.83
C PHE A 190 3.23 12.55 -22.00
N ASN A 191 4.35 12.31 -21.31
CA ASN A 191 5.03 11.02 -21.34
C ASN A 191 4.46 10.10 -20.26
N MET A 192 3.64 9.13 -20.64
CA MET A 192 3.01 8.19 -19.69
C MET A 192 4.02 7.40 -18.84
N SER A 193 5.27 7.24 -19.27
CA SER A 193 6.32 6.59 -18.46
C SER A 193 6.67 7.34 -17.17
N THR A 194 6.23 8.60 -17.02
CA THR A 194 6.36 9.33 -15.75
C THR A 194 5.36 8.88 -14.70
N LEU A 195 4.28 8.18 -15.08
CA LEU A 195 3.32 7.64 -14.13
C LEU A 195 3.87 6.39 -13.44
N PRO A 196 3.87 6.32 -12.10
CA PRO A 196 4.33 5.14 -11.37
C PRO A 196 3.66 3.84 -11.83
N ILE A 197 2.34 3.87 -12.06
CA ILE A 197 1.56 2.71 -12.50
C ILE A 197 2.06 2.13 -13.83
N TRP A 198 2.59 2.98 -14.72
CA TRP A 198 3.07 2.57 -16.05
C TRP A 198 4.31 1.68 -15.97
N ASN A 199 5.15 1.91 -14.97
CA ASN A 199 6.39 1.16 -14.78
C ASN A 199 6.15 -0.26 -14.24
N LEU A 200 4.97 -0.51 -13.67
CA LEU A 200 4.58 -1.82 -13.16
C LEU A 200 4.10 -2.78 -14.26
N VAL A 201 3.68 -2.24 -15.41
CA VAL A 201 3.02 -3.02 -16.47
C VAL A 201 3.67 -2.71 -17.84
N PRO A 202 4.82 -3.33 -18.17
CA PRO A 202 5.44 -3.13 -19.47
C PRO A 202 4.61 -3.70 -20.64
N GLY A 203 4.84 -3.19 -21.84
CA GLY A 203 4.28 -3.79 -23.08
C GLY A 203 2.89 -3.28 -23.49
N ILE A 204 2.36 -2.26 -22.84
CA ILE A 204 1.11 -1.59 -23.21
C ILE A 204 1.26 -0.93 -24.59
N LYS A 205 0.39 -1.28 -25.52
CA LYS A 205 0.37 -0.73 -26.89
C LYS A 205 -1.00 -0.22 -27.34
N SER A 206 -2.07 -0.68 -26.68
CA SER A 206 -3.43 -0.45 -27.10
C SER A 206 -3.99 0.84 -26.48
N PRO A 207 -4.56 1.77 -27.26
CA PRO A 207 -5.18 2.99 -26.72
C PRO A 207 -6.31 2.72 -25.72
N SER A 208 -7.08 1.64 -25.90
CA SER A 208 -8.13 1.26 -24.93
C SER A 208 -7.55 0.90 -23.57
N HIS A 209 -6.37 0.28 -23.54
CA HIS A 209 -5.68 -0.03 -22.28
C HIS A 209 -5.06 1.22 -21.65
N VAL A 210 -4.54 2.16 -22.46
CA VAL A 210 -4.08 3.47 -21.97
C VAL A 210 -5.21 4.24 -21.28
N LYS A 211 -6.44 4.17 -21.82
CA LYS A 211 -7.63 4.77 -21.19
C LYS A 211 -7.84 4.31 -19.75
N LEU A 212 -7.58 3.04 -19.44
CA LEU A 212 -7.69 2.52 -18.06
C LEU A 212 -6.71 3.24 -17.10
N GLY A 213 -5.49 3.49 -17.55
CA GLY A 213 -4.50 4.25 -16.77
C GLY A 213 -4.91 5.71 -16.57
N LEU A 214 -5.50 6.35 -17.59
CA LEU A 214 -6.05 7.71 -17.47
C LEU A 214 -7.27 7.76 -16.54
N GLU A 215 -8.07 6.69 -16.48
CA GLU A 215 -9.19 6.57 -15.54
C GLU A 215 -8.70 6.47 -14.09
N VAL A 216 -7.57 5.82 -13.82
CA VAL A 216 -6.93 5.81 -12.49
C VAL A 216 -6.57 7.24 -12.04
N GLU A 217 -6.01 8.04 -12.94
CA GLU A 217 -5.69 9.44 -12.66
C GLU A 217 -6.96 10.29 -12.49
N TYR A 218 -8.01 10.03 -13.27
CA TYR A 218 -9.32 10.67 -13.09
C TYR A 218 -9.86 10.46 -11.67
N TRP A 219 -9.89 9.22 -11.19
CA TRP A 219 -10.34 8.92 -9.83
C TRP A 219 -9.41 9.52 -8.76
N SER A 220 -8.11 9.62 -9.05
CA SER A 220 -7.16 10.36 -8.20
C SER A 220 -7.52 11.85 -8.10
N HIS A 221 -7.88 12.50 -9.21
CA HIS A 221 -8.36 13.89 -9.21
C HIS A 221 -9.64 14.05 -8.37
N CYS A 222 -10.64 13.17 -8.53
CA CYS A 222 -11.86 13.23 -7.72
C CYS A 222 -11.58 13.06 -6.21
N GLY A 223 -10.57 12.23 -5.88
CA GLY A 223 -10.08 12.08 -4.53
C GLY A 223 -9.35 13.32 -4.00
N LEU A 224 -8.62 14.06 -4.85
CA LEU A 224 -7.93 15.29 -4.46
C LEU A 224 -8.89 16.48 -4.30
N PHE A 225 -9.89 16.59 -5.16
CA PHE A 225 -10.82 17.73 -5.21
C PHE A 225 -12.28 17.25 -5.17
N PRO A 226 -12.81 16.85 -4.00
CA PRO A 226 -14.16 16.27 -3.90
C PRO A 226 -15.29 17.17 -4.38
N ALA A 227 -15.07 18.49 -4.44
CA ALA A 227 -16.02 19.45 -4.99
C ALA A 227 -16.16 19.36 -6.53
N SER A 228 -15.29 18.62 -7.24
CA SER A 228 -15.42 18.40 -8.69
C SER A 228 -16.61 17.53 -9.06
N MET A 229 -17.07 16.69 -8.13
CA MET A 229 -18.09 15.69 -8.39
C MET A 229 -19.26 15.80 -7.41
N THR A 230 -20.45 15.44 -7.86
CA THR A 230 -21.61 15.22 -6.99
C THR A 230 -21.84 13.73 -6.79
N LEU A 231 -22.12 13.33 -5.55
CA LEU A 231 -22.42 11.92 -5.26
C LEU A 231 -23.79 11.57 -5.86
N SER A 232 -23.83 10.58 -6.76
CA SER A 232 -25.05 10.08 -7.39
C SER A 232 -25.30 8.62 -7.01
N SER A 233 -26.57 8.17 -7.06
CA SER A 233 -26.88 6.76 -6.84
C SER A 233 -26.26 5.86 -7.92
N THR A 234 -26.13 6.37 -9.15
CA THR A 234 -25.53 5.63 -10.27
C THR A 234 -24.08 5.25 -9.98
N LEU A 235 -23.28 6.18 -9.46
CA LEU A 235 -21.88 5.93 -9.10
C LEU A 235 -21.75 4.95 -7.94
N VAL A 236 -22.60 5.09 -6.91
CA VAL A 236 -22.57 4.18 -5.76
C VAL A 236 -23.03 2.77 -6.16
N HIS A 237 -24.02 2.66 -7.05
CA HIS A 237 -24.45 1.38 -7.61
C HIS A 237 -23.37 0.72 -8.48
N GLU A 238 -22.64 1.50 -9.28
CA GLU A 238 -21.52 1.00 -10.07
C GLU A 238 -20.42 0.42 -9.17
N LEU A 239 -19.99 1.17 -8.15
CA LEU A 239 -19.03 0.69 -7.17
C LEU A 239 -19.52 -0.58 -6.46
N ARG A 240 -20.80 -0.60 -6.04
CA ARG A 240 -21.43 -1.75 -5.40
C ARG A 240 -21.40 -2.99 -6.30
N ASP A 241 -21.67 -2.84 -7.59
CA ASP A 241 -21.67 -3.95 -8.55
C ASP A 241 -20.27 -4.57 -8.71
N ILE A 242 -19.24 -3.73 -8.81
CA ILE A 242 -17.83 -4.16 -8.85
C ILE A 242 -17.47 -4.96 -7.59
N ILE A 243 -17.86 -4.47 -6.40
CA ILE A 243 -17.58 -5.16 -5.13
C ILE A 243 -18.34 -6.49 -5.05
N ILE A 244 -19.61 -6.55 -5.49
CA ILE A 244 -20.39 -7.79 -5.52
C ILE A 244 -19.73 -8.84 -6.41
N PHE A 245 -19.24 -8.43 -7.59
CA PHE A 245 -18.45 -9.32 -8.45
C PHE A 245 -17.23 -9.84 -7.69
N GLY A 246 -16.45 -8.97 -7.04
CA GLY A 246 -15.25 -9.39 -6.32
C GLY A 246 -15.53 -10.35 -5.16
N VAL A 247 -16.64 -10.15 -4.43
CA VAL A 247 -17.12 -11.08 -3.39
C VAL A 247 -17.45 -12.45 -4.00
N GLY A 248 -18.22 -12.46 -5.09
CA GLY A 248 -18.59 -13.67 -5.80
C GLY A 248 -17.39 -14.43 -6.35
N ASP A 249 -16.46 -13.73 -6.98
CA ASP A 249 -15.24 -14.32 -7.55
C ASP A 249 -14.34 -14.89 -6.45
N SER A 250 -14.14 -14.18 -5.33
CA SER A 250 -13.37 -14.68 -4.18
C SER A 250 -13.94 -15.96 -3.56
N MET A 251 -15.25 -16.18 -3.66
CA MET A 251 -15.93 -17.37 -3.15
C MET A 251 -15.94 -18.54 -4.16
N THR A 252 -15.92 -18.24 -5.45
CA THR A 252 -16.11 -19.22 -6.52
C THR A 252 -14.81 -19.60 -7.24
N SER A 253 -13.78 -18.75 -7.13
CA SER A 253 -12.47 -18.92 -7.76
C SER A 253 -11.36 -19.01 -6.71
N THR A 254 -10.53 -20.04 -6.83
CA THR A 254 -9.33 -20.19 -5.98
C THR A 254 -8.20 -19.26 -6.39
N THR A 255 -8.21 -18.75 -7.63
CA THR A 255 -7.15 -17.96 -8.28
C THR A 255 -7.63 -16.56 -8.67
N THR A 256 -8.56 -16.00 -7.87
CA THR A 256 -9.12 -14.66 -8.08
C THR A 256 -8.04 -13.60 -8.27
N THR A 257 -8.25 -12.71 -9.23
CA THR A 257 -7.39 -11.53 -9.46
C THR A 257 -7.70 -10.39 -8.51
N VAL A 258 -8.81 -10.46 -7.76
CA VAL A 258 -9.20 -9.44 -6.78
C VAL A 258 -8.16 -9.39 -5.66
N SER A 259 -7.63 -8.20 -5.39
CA SER A 259 -6.53 -8.03 -4.43
C SER A 259 -7.01 -8.09 -2.99
N TYR A 260 -8.23 -7.64 -2.71
CA TYR A 260 -8.76 -7.59 -1.36
C TYR A 260 -9.21 -8.95 -0.83
N PRO A 261 -8.89 -9.29 0.44
CA PRO A 261 -9.51 -10.41 1.12
C PRO A 261 -11.03 -10.24 1.24
N LEU A 262 -11.76 -11.36 1.26
CA LEU A 262 -13.22 -11.40 1.32
C LEU A 262 -13.83 -10.53 2.43
N GLU A 263 -13.20 -10.53 3.61
CA GLU A 263 -13.65 -9.71 4.75
C GLU A 263 -13.64 -8.20 4.44
N HIS A 264 -12.59 -7.72 3.75
CA HIS A 264 -12.50 -6.31 3.38
C HIS A 264 -13.54 -5.95 2.32
N LEU A 265 -13.77 -6.83 1.33
CA LEU A 265 -14.80 -6.63 0.32
C LEU A 265 -16.20 -6.51 0.93
N LEU A 266 -16.52 -7.34 1.93
CA LEU A 266 -17.80 -7.27 2.64
C LEU A 266 -17.95 -5.95 3.44
N ARG A 267 -16.87 -5.44 4.05
CA ARG A 267 -16.86 -4.14 4.72
C ARG A 267 -16.97 -2.97 3.74
N MET A 268 -16.32 -3.06 2.58
CA MET A 268 -16.48 -2.08 1.49
C MET A 268 -17.94 -2.07 1.00
N LEU A 269 -18.56 -3.25 0.86
CA LEU A 269 -19.95 -3.38 0.47
C LEU A 269 -20.91 -2.72 1.47
N SER A 270 -20.67 -2.86 2.78
CA SER A 270 -21.50 -2.17 3.78
C SER A 270 -21.39 -0.66 3.69
N LEU A 271 -20.19 -0.12 3.42
CA LEU A 271 -20.00 1.33 3.20
C LEU A 271 -20.82 1.84 2.00
N THR A 272 -20.92 1.08 0.91
CA THR A 272 -21.76 1.50 -0.23
C THR A 272 -23.24 1.61 0.12
N LYS A 273 -23.73 0.78 1.05
CA LYS A 273 -25.10 0.85 1.54
C LYS A 273 -25.32 2.12 2.36
N GLU A 274 -24.39 2.44 3.25
CA GLU A 274 -24.45 3.68 4.04
C GLU A 274 -24.42 4.93 3.14
N MET A 275 -23.58 4.93 2.09
CA MET A 275 -23.56 6.01 1.10
C MET A 275 -24.89 6.18 0.36
N LEU A 276 -25.61 5.09 0.05
CA LEU A 276 -26.93 5.16 -0.59
C LEU A 276 -27.99 5.74 0.36
N ASP A 277 -27.94 5.39 1.64
CA ASP A 277 -28.87 5.87 2.65
C ASP A 277 -28.73 7.39 2.89
N GLU A 278 -27.53 7.95 2.68
CA GLU A 278 -27.25 9.40 2.75
C GLU A 278 -27.76 10.22 1.54
N LEU A 279 -28.11 9.57 0.43
CA LEU A 279 -28.57 10.28 -0.77
C LEU A 279 -30.00 10.80 -0.62
N PRO A 280 -30.37 11.88 -1.33
CA PRO A 280 -31.74 12.40 -1.33
C PRO A 280 -32.73 11.31 -1.78
N GLY A 281 -33.55 10.79 -0.85
CA GLY A 281 -34.47 9.68 -1.09
C GLY A 281 -34.16 8.39 -0.32
N GLY A 282 -33.05 8.33 0.41
CA GLY A 282 -32.71 7.23 1.34
C GLY A 282 -33.59 7.20 2.59
N SER A 283 -33.68 6.04 3.24
CA SER A 283 -34.58 5.79 4.39
C SER A 283 -34.30 6.67 5.62
N THR A 284 -33.11 7.28 5.70
CA THR A 284 -32.63 8.08 6.83
C THR A 284 -32.47 9.56 6.49
N SER A 285 -33.03 10.03 5.36
CA SER A 285 -32.91 11.40 4.81
C SER A 285 -33.29 12.50 5.82
N ALA A 286 -32.43 12.78 6.78
CA ALA A 286 -32.47 13.99 7.57
C ALA A 286 -32.02 15.11 6.63
N SER A 287 -32.92 16.05 6.36
CA SER A 287 -32.72 17.30 5.62
C SER A 287 -31.50 18.09 6.10
N ARG A 288 -30.31 17.64 5.74
CA ARG A 288 -29.06 18.37 5.92
C ARG A 288 -28.38 18.38 4.57
N LYS A 289 -28.20 19.60 4.05
CA LYS A 289 -27.42 19.97 2.87
C LYS A 289 -25.92 19.69 3.15
N SER A 290 -25.60 18.48 3.59
CA SER A 290 -24.24 18.05 3.90
C SER A 290 -23.53 17.86 2.56
N MET A 291 -22.41 18.56 2.39
CA MET A 291 -21.49 18.27 1.30
C MET A 291 -20.92 16.88 1.59
N ASN A 292 -21.34 15.86 0.84
CA ASN A 292 -20.91 14.46 1.01
C ASN A 292 -19.46 14.24 0.54
N HIS A 293 -18.56 15.20 0.82
CA HIS A 293 -17.17 15.18 0.40
C HIS A 293 -16.41 13.98 0.96
N GLY A 294 -16.71 13.56 2.20
CA GLY A 294 -16.14 12.35 2.78
C GLY A 294 -16.48 11.12 1.94
N SER A 295 -17.76 10.91 1.68
CA SER A 295 -18.28 9.79 0.87
C SER A 295 -17.71 9.81 -0.56
N ILE A 296 -17.56 11.00 -1.17
CA ILE A 296 -16.92 11.18 -2.48
C ILE A 296 -15.45 10.75 -2.48
N VAL A 297 -14.67 11.17 -1.48
CA VAL A 297 -13.25 10.78 -1.37
C VAL A 297 -13.13 9.26 -1.28
N ILE A 298 -13.94 8.63 -0.43
CA ILE A 298 -13.90 7.17 -0.25
C ILE A 298 -14.33 6.44 -1.54
N LEU A 299 -15.40 6.90 -2.19
CA LEU A 299 -15.84 6.35 -3.48
C LEU A 299 -14.73 6.48 -4.53
N ALA A 300 -14.13 7.66 -4.67
CA ALA A 300 -13.05 7.89 -5.62
C ALA A 300 -11.83 7.01 -5.34
N ARG A 301 -11.47 6.78 -4.08
CA ARG A 301 -10.39 5.86 -3.69
C ARG A 301 -10.68 4.41 -4.07
N PHE A 302 -11.89 3.93 -3.79
CA PHE A 302 -12.25 2.56 -4.16
C PHE A 302 -12.34 2.39 -5.67
N MET A 303 -12.91 3.35 -6.40
CA MET A 303 -12.93 3.33 -7.86
C MET A 303 -11.51 3.38 -8.45
N LYS A 304 -10.62 4.22 -7.90
CA LYS A 304 -9.19 4.25 -8.28
C LYS A 304 -8.59 2.85 -8.15
N GLU A 305 -8.74 2.21 -7.00
CA GLU A 305 -8.13 0.90 -6.76
C GLU A 305 -8.63 -0.16 -7.75
N PHE A 306 -9.94 -0.26 -7.96
CA PHE A 306 -10.48 -1.21 -8.92
C PHE A 306 -10.07 -0.87 -10.37
N SER A 307 -9.90 0.41 -10.70
CA SER A 307 -9.36 0.81 -12.01
C SER A 307 -7.87 0.46 -12.14
N CYS A 308 -7.09 0.53 -11.06
CA CYS A 308 -5.72 0.03 -11.03
C CYS A 308 -5.68 -1.47 -11.32
N GLU A 309 -6.54 -2.28 -10.69
CA GLU A 309 -6.61 -3.73 -10.96
C GLU A 309 -6.92 -4.03 -12.43
N ARG A 310 -7.86 -3.30 -13.03
CA ARG A 310 -8.17 -3.44 -14.47
C ARG A 310 -6.97 -3.15 -15.34
N PHE A 311 -6.18 -2.13 -14.99
CA PHE A 311 -4.94 -1.78 -15.67
C PHE A 311 -3.88 -2.88 -15.48
N TYR A 312 -3.59 -3.28 -14.24
CA TYR A 312 -2.60 -4.32 -13.91
C TYR A 312 -2.88 -5.66 -14.59
N HIS A 313 -4.15 -6.01 -14.77
CA HIS A 313 -4.57 -7.30 -15.31
C HIS A 313 -4.94 -7.27 -16.79
N PHE A 314 -4.57 -6.22 -17.52
CA PHE A 314 -4.81 -6.14 -18.97
C PHE A 314 -6.29 -6.30 -19.35
N HIS A 315 -7.23 -5.76 -18.57
CA HIS A 315 -8.66 -5.89 -18.85
C HIS A 315 -9.01 -5.36 -20.25
N GLY A 316 -9.83 -6.12 -20.97
CA GLY A 316 -10.27 -5.79 -22.33
C GLY A 316 -9.26 -6.14 -23.44
N GLU A 317 -8.03 -6.50 -23.09
CA GLU A 317 -7.00 -6.90 -24.05
C GLU A 317 -7.03 -8.42 -24.31
N LYS A 318 -6.44 -8.85 -25.42
CA LYS A 318 -6.36 -10.28 -25.79
C LYS A 318 -5.61 -11.12 -24.74
N SER A 319 -4.62 -10.53 -24.07
CA SER A 319 -3.79 -11.20 -23.07
C SER A 319 -4.19 -10.83 -21.63
N ALA A 320 -5.47 -10.55 -21.39
CA ALA A 320 -5.99 -10.26 -20.06
C ALA A 320 -5.64 -11.39 -19.07
N ARG A 321 -5.17 -11.00 -17.87
CA ARG A 321 -4.91 -11.95 -16.79
C ARG A 321 -6.23 -12.35 -16.14
N LEU A 322 -6.59 -13.63 -16.24
CA LEU A 322 -7.81 -14.18 -15.64
C LEU A 322 -7.56 -14.97 -14.36
N ASN A 323 -6.33 -15.48 -14.16
CA ASN A 323 -5.89 -16.10 -12.91
C ASN A 323 -4.73 -15.30 -12.33
N ASN A 324 -4.73 -15.06 -11.03
CA ASN A 324 -3.64 -14.35 -10.36
C ASN A 324 -2.27 -15.04 -10.46
N GLU A 325 -2.23 -16.35 -10.65
CA GLU A 325 -1.00 -17.14 -10.80
C GLU A 325 -0.41 -17.10 -12.22
N ASP A 326 -1.19 -16.64 -13.22
CA ASP A 326 -0.77 -16.66 -14.62
C ASP A 326 0.03 -15.40 -14.99
N SER A 327 1.25 -15.60 -15.46
CA SER A 327 2.07 -14.53 -16.04
C SER A 327 1.53 -14.12 -17.42
N VAL A 328 1.41 -12.82 -17.65
CA VAL A 328 1.03 -12.24 -18.96
C VAL A 328 2.24 -12.21 -19.91
N TYR A 329 3.46 -12.19 -19.34
CA TYR A 329 4.71 -12.14 -20.11
C TYR A 329 5.24 -13.52 -20.48
N GLY A 330 4.82 -14.57 -19.76
CA GLY A 330 5.24 -15.95 -20.01
C GLY A 330 6.68 -16.23 -19.56
N ASP A 331 7.27 -15.32 -18.79
CA ASP A 331 8.64 -15.47 -18.29
C ASP A 331 8.68 -16.50 -17.17
N ILE A 332 9.38 -17.60 -17.40
CA ILE A 332 9.70 -18.58 -16.36
C ILE A 332 11.06 -18.18 -15.77
N PRO A 333 11.12 -17.67 -14.53
CA PRO A 333 12.38 -17.22 -13.94
C PRO A 333 13.39 -18.39 -13.85
N SER A 334 14.59 -18.17 -14.39
CA SER A 334 15.67 -19.16 -14.33
C SER A 334 16.21 -19.27 -12.91
N ARG A 335 16.28 -20.50 -12.37
CA ARG A 335 16.81 -20.76 -11.02
C ARG A 335 18.32 -20.54 -10.97
N SER A 336 18.82 -19.80 -9.98
CA SER A 336 20.27 -19.62 -9.79
C SER A 336 20.98 -20.92 -9.40
N TYR A 337 22.31 -20.92 -9.55
CA TYR A 337 23.14 -22.03 -9.07
C TYR A 337 23.09 -22.19 -7.55
N LEU A 338 22.95 -21.10 -6.81
CA LEU A 338 22.94 -21.10 -5.35
C LEU A 338 21.74 -21.89 -4.82
N ILE A 339 20.52 -21.62 -5.32
CA ILE A 339 19.35 -22.35 -4.86
C ILE A 339 19.38 -23.82 -5.29
N ARG A 340 19.92 -24.14 -6.47
CA ARG A 340 20.07 -25.53 -6.93
C ARG A 340 21.01 -26.34 -6.04
N LEU A 341 22.08 -25.72 -5.54
CA LEU A 341 23.05 -26.38 -4.65
C LEU A 341 22.52 -26.55 -3.22
N ILE A 342 21.86 -25.52 -2.68
CA ILE A 342 21.41 -25.49 -1.29
C ILE A 342 20.11 -26.29 -1.10
N SER A 343 19.24 -26.35 -2.11
CA SER A 343 17.93 -27.00 -1.98
C SER A 343 18.00 -28.45 -1.50
N PRO A 344 18.87 -29.34 -2.04
CA PRO A 344 18.99 -30.71 -1.53
C PRO A 344 19.39 -30.79 -0.05
N ILE A 345 20.26 -29.90 0.42
CA ILE A 345 20.74 -29.84 1.81
C ILE A 345 19.59 -29.41 2.75
N LEU A 346 18.70 -28.55 2.25
CA LEU A 346 17.51 -28.07 2.97
C LEU A 346 16.24 -28.84 2.56
N PHE A 347 16.38 -30.10 2.14
CA PHE A 347 15.26 -31.01 1.83
C PHE A 347 14.27 -30.48 0.77
N ASN A 348 14.76 -29.70 -0.18
CA ASN A 348 14.00 -29.00 -1.21
C ASN A 348 12.94 -28.00 -0.69
N ALA A 349 12.95 -27.68 0.60
CA ALA A 349 12.09 -26.66 1.18
C ALA A 349 12.26 -25.27 0.53
N PRO A 350 13.48 -24.80 0.18
CA PRO A 350 13.64 -23.52 -0.53
C PRO A 350 12.84 -23.44 -1.84
N LEU A 351 12.76 -24.52 -2.61
CA LEU A 351 11.99 -24.53 -3.86
C LEU A 351 10.48 -24.47 -3.62
N HIS A 352 10.01 -25.00 -2.49
CA HIS A 352 8.60 -24.91 -2.11
C HIS A 352 8.22 -23.48 -1.76
N TYR A 353 8.98 -22.82 -0.87
CA TYR A 353 8.74 -21.43 -0.52
C TYR A 353 8.90 -20.49 -1.72
N LEU A 354 9.86 -20.75 -2.60
CA LEU A 354 10.07 -19.93 -3.78
C LEU A 354 8.85 -19.95 -4.71
N ARG A 355 8.28 -21.12 -4.98
CA ARG A 355 7.04 -21.20 -5.77
C ARG A 355 5.89 -20.46 -5.10
N ALA A 356 5.77 -20.57 -3.77
CA ALA A 356 4.72 -19.87 -3.04
C ALA A 356 4.88 -18.35 -3.13
N PHE A 357 6.12 -17.83 -3.03
CA PHE A 357 6.39 -16.40 -3.22
C PHE A 357 6.19 -15.94 -4.66
N GLU A 358 6.53 -16.76 -5.65
CA GLU A 358 6.32 -16.45 -7.07
C GLU A 358 4.84 -16.35 -7.43
N VAL A 359 4.01 -17.26 -6.93
CA VAL A 359 2.56 -17.24 -7.12
C VAL A 359 1.92 -15.99 -6.51
N VAL A 360 2.44 -15.52 -5.38
CA VAL A 360 1.95 -14.29 -4.74
C VAL A 360 2.41 -13.04 -5.49
N ASN A 361 3.60 -13.09 -6.12
CA ASN A 361 4.25 -11.96 -6.78
C ASN A 361 4.36 -12.16 -8.31
N THR A 362 3.28 -12.59 -8.93
CA THR A 362 3.21 -12.84 -10.39
C THR A 362 3.45 -11.54 -11.15
N ASP A 363 4.43 -11.54 -12.06
CA ASP A 363 4.85 -10.37 -12.84
C ASP A 363 5.16 -9.13 -11.98
N GLN A 364 5.70 -9.33 -10.77
CA GLN A 364 6.01 -8.26 -9.80
C GLN A 364 4.77 -7.51 -9.27
N LEU A 365 3.58 -8.09 -9.46
CA LEU A 365 2.34 -7.61 -8.90
C LEU A 365 1.96 -8.51 -7.72
N ILE A 366 1.82 -7.91 -6.54
CA ILE A 366 1.48 -8.64 -5.32
C ILE A 366 -0.03 -8.76 -5.23
N ASN A 367 -0.54 -10.00 -5.19
CA ASN A 367 -1.93 -10.23 -4.80
C ASN A 367 -2.03 -10.28 -3.26
N TYR A 368 -2.65 -9.26 -2.66
CA TYR A 368 -2.73 -9.15 -1.19
C TYR A 368 -3.52 -10.28 -0.53
N SER A 369 -4.58 -10.77 -1.17
CA SER A 369 -5.36 -11.92 -0.70
C SER A 369 -4.50 -13.19 -0.63
N SER A 370 -3.72 -13.48 -1.67
CA SER A 370 -2.78 -14.60 -1.72
C SER A 370 -1.63 -14.43 -0.73
N TRP A 371 -1.09 -13.22 -0.58
CA TRP A 371 -0.08 -12.90 0.43
C TRP A 371 -0.59 -13.18 1.85
N HIS A 372 -1.81 -12.73 2.16
CA HIS A 372 -2.42 -12.93 3.47
C HIS A 372 -2.59 -14.44 3.78
N LYS A 373 -3.04 -15.23 2.81
CA LYS A 373 -3.13 -16.70 2.92
C LYS A 373 -1.76 -17.33 3.17
N LEU A 374 -0.75 -16.93 2.41
CA LEU A 374 0.62 -17.44 2.54
C LEU A 374 1.20 -17.15 3.93
N ILE A 375 1.12 -15.90 4.40
CA ILE A 375 1.65 -15.51 5.71
C ILE A 375 0.90 -16.20 6.85
N THR A 376 -0.42 -16.41 6.71
CA THR A 376 -1.20 -17.16 7.70
C THR A 376 -0.72 -18.62 7.79
N ALA A 377 -0.48 -19.27 6.66
CA ALA A 377 0.05 -20.62 6.62
C ALA A 377 1.47 -20.71 7.21
N LEU A 378 2.36 -19.79 6.82
CA LEU A 378 3.74 -19.72 7.34
C LEU A 378 3.77 -19.51 8.86
N ARG A 379 2.89 -18.65 9.38
CA ARG A 379 2.78 -18.44 10.82
C ARG A 379 2.40 -19.71 11.56
N SER A 380 1.43 -20.47 11.06
CA SER A 380 1.07 -21.77 11.62
C SER A 380 2.27 -22.71 11.64
N GLU A 381 2.99 -22.80 10.51
CA GLU A 381 4.16 -23.66 10.40
C GLU A 381 5.27 -23.28 11.40
N TRP A 382 5.55 -21.98 11.58
CA TRP A 382 6.56 -21.55 12.55
C TRP A 382 6.17 -21.86 14.00
N TYR A 383 4.87 -21.79 14.34
CA TYR A 383 4.40 -22.25 15.65
C TYR A 383 4.67 -23.75 15.85
N ASP A 384 4.37 -24.57 14.84
CA ASP A 384 4.62 -26.01 14.88
C ASP A 384 6.12 -26.31 15.01
N LEU A 385 6.97 -25.59 14.29
CA LEU A 385 8.43 -25.73 14.40
C LEU A 385 8.93 -25.33 15.79
N VAL A 386 8.45 -24.26 16.40
CA VAL A 386 8.84 -23.92 17.78
C VAL A 386 8.41 -25.01 18.78
N LEU A 387 7.21 -25.58 18.59
CA LEU A 387 6.70 -26.68 19.40
C LEU A 387 7.56 -27.94 19.26
N TYR A 388 7.81 -28.39 18.03
CA TYR A 388 8.63 -29.58 17.76
C TYR A 388 10.08 -29.41 18.25
N GLY A 389 10.65 -28.22 18.11
CA GLY A 389 11.99 -27.92 18.62
C GLY A 389 12.06 -28.09 20.13
N THR A 390 11.03 -27.66 20.85
CA THR A 390 10.94 -27.81 22.31
C THR A 390 10.82 -29.28 22.70
N LEU A 391 10.07 -30.09 21.94
CA LEU A 391 9.98 -31.54 22.17
C LEU A 391 11.33 -32.24 21.95
N ILE A 392 12.05 -31.91 20.88
CA ILE A 392 13.40 -32.45 20.61
C ILE A 392 14.38 -32.05 21.70
N LEU A 393 14.31 -30.80 22.18
CA LEU A 393 15.15 -30.33 23.29
C LEU A 393 14.91 -31.15 24.55
N ASN A 394 13.64 -31.32 24.95
CA ASN A 394 13.26 -32.13 26.12
C ASN A 394 13.69 -33.60 25.96
N THR A 395 13.55 -34.16 24.76
CA THR A 395 13.94 -35.54 24.47
C THR A 395 15.45 -35.72 24.54
N ASN A 396 16.23 -34.78 24.02
CA ASN A 396 17.69 -34.79 24.15
C ASN A 396 18.15 -34.69 25.61
N VAL A 397 17.52 -33.82 26.41
CA VAL A 397 17.82 -33.71 27.86
C VAL A 397 17.51 -35.02 28.59
N GLY A 398 16.38 -35.65 28.27
CA GLY A 398 16.03 -36.97 28.80
C GLY A 398 17.04 -38.05 28.41
N PHE A 399 17.46 -38.06 27.15
CA PHE A 399 18.47 -39.00 26.64
C PHE A 399 19.83 -38.83 27.32
N LEU A 400 20.31 -37.59 27.49
CA LEU A 400 21.58 -37.30 28.16
C LEU A 400 21.57 -37.62 29.67
N SER A 401 20.38 -37.72 30.27
CA SER A 401 20.22 -38.10 31.67
C SER A 401 20.37 -39.61 31.92
N ILE A 402 20.36 -40.43 30.85
CA ILE A 402 20.57 -41.87 30.96
C ILE A 402 22.05 -42.14 31.26
N PRO A 403 22.40 -42.81 32.37
CA PRO A 403 23.78 -43.12 32.71
C PRO A 403 24.43 -43.95 31.60
N ALA A 404 25.46 -43.41 30.95
CA ALA A 404 26.16 -44.12 29.89
C ALA A 404 26.96 -45.29 30.49
N SER A 405 26.54 -46.54 30.23
CA SER A 405 27.25 -47.76 30.64
C SER A 405 28.49 -48.08 29.77
N GLY A 406 28.99 -47.08 29.03
CA GLY A 406 30.20 -47.15 28.22
C GLY A 406 30.54 -45.79 27.60
N ASN A 407 31.79 -45.59 27.18
CA ASN A 407 32.35 -44.36 26.62
C ASN A 407 31.78 -44.01 25.21
N SER A 408 30.45 -43.89 25.05
CA SER A 408 29.85 -43.47 23.78
C SER A 408 29.95 -41.96 23.58
N THR A 409 31.17 -41.47 23.34
CA THR A 409 31.40 -40.06 23.00
C THR A 409 30.65 -39.68 21.72
N ALA A 410 30.50 -40.59 20.76
CA ALA A 410 29.84 -40.34 19.49
C ALA A 410 28.32 -40.09 19.62
N GLY A 411 27.61 -40.88 20.45
CA GLY A 411 26.17 -40.69 20.67
C GLY A 411 25.86 -39.38 21.40
N GLN A 412 26.71 -39.00 22.36
CA GLN A 412 26.61 -37.72 23.07
C GLN A 412 26.86 -36.53 22.14
N ILE A 413 27.89 -36.60 21.28
CA ILE A 413 28.17 -35.55 20.28
C ILE A 413 26.98 -35.36 19.34
N ALA A 414 26.39 -36.44 18.81
CA ALA A 414 25.22 -36.36 17.95
C ALA A 414 24.00 -35.72 18.66
N SER A 415 23.82 -36.01 19.95
CA SER A 415 22.77 -35.36 20.77
C SER A 415 23.04 -33.87 20.99
N TYR A 416 24.29 -33.44 21.23
CA TYR A 416 24.62 -32.02 21.31
C TYR A 416 24.40 -31.28 19.99
N VAL A 417 24.76 -31.88 18.85
CA VAL A 417 24.47 -31.32 17.52
C VAL A 417 22.96 -31.18 17.33
N SER A 418 22.16 -32.19 17.74
CA SER A 418 20.70 -32.12 17.72
C SER A 418 20.14 -30.95 18.55
N ILE A 419 20.67 -30.73 19.77
CA ILE A 419 20.28 -29.61 20.62
C ILE A 419 20.59 -28.27 19.95
N CYS A 420 21.81 -28.09 19.42
CA CYS A 420 22.20 -26.84 18.77
C CYS A 420 21.32 -26.51 17.56
N LEU A 421 21.04 -27.50 16.72
CA LEU A 421 20.16 -27.35 15.54
C LEU A 421 18.71 -27.07 15.95
N GLY A 422 18.19 -27.78 16.96
CA GLY A 422 16.86 -27.56 17.53
C GLY A 422 16.69 -26.16 18.12
N LEU A 423 17.66 -25.69 18.90
CA LEU A 423 17.70 -24.32 19.43
C LEU A 423 17.75 -23.29 18.30
N GLY A 424 18.56 -23.53 17.26
CA GLY A 424 18.60 -22.68 16.07
C GLY A 424 17.24 -22.56 15.40
N SER A 425 16.51 -23.67 15.24
CA SER A 425 15.14 -23.65 14.71
C SER A 425 14.16 -22.88 15.61
N ILE A 426 14.24 -23.05 16.93
CA ILE A 426 13.37 -22.34 17.89
C ILE A 426 13.63 -20.83 17.80
N ILE A 427 14.89 -20.42 17.83
CA ILE A 427 15.28 -19.00 17.77
C ILE A 427 14.78 -18.38 16.47
N LEU A 428 15.04 -19.01 15.31
CA LEU A 428 14.56 -18.49 14.03
C LEU A 428 13.02 -18.48 13.94
N GLY A 429 12.35 -19.53 14.42
CA GLY A 429 10.88 -19.58 14.46
C GLY A 429 10.28 -18.45 15.29
N ILE A 430 10.82 -18.18 16.48
CA ILE A 430 10.41 -17.04 17.33
C ILE A 430 10.71 -15.71 16.65
N MET A 431 11.87 -15.56 16.00
CA MET A 431 12.22 -14.34 15.27
C MET A 431 11.22 -14.05 14.15
N PHE A 432 10.84 -15.06 13.35
CA PHE A 432 9.85 -14.90 12.31
C PHE A 432 8.46 -14.57 12.87
N LEU A 433 8.02 -15.30 13.89
CA LEU A 433 6.75 -15.01 14.58
C LEU A 433 6.70 -13.58 15.13
N ARG A 434 7.82 -13.08 15.68
CA ARG A 434 7.90 -11.70 16.19
C ARG A 434 7.88 -10.68 15.05
N LYS A 435 8.66 -10.89 13.99
CA LYS A 435 8.71 -9.99 12.83
C LYS A 435 7.33 -9.80 12.23
N TYR A 436 6.65 -10.89 11.90
CA TYR A 436 5.34 -10.86 11.22
C TYR A 436 4.15 -10.62 12.17
N ARG A 437 4.35 -10.62 13.49
CA ARG A 437 3.35 -10.15 14.46
C ARG A 437 3.34 -8.63 14.61
N LEU A 438 4.50 -7.99 14.49
CA LEU A 438 4.62 -6.52 14.57
C LEU A 438 4.13 -5.84 13.29
N GLU A 439 4.11 -6.55 12.16
CA GLU A 439 3.56 -6.12 10.87
C GLU A 439 2.04 -6.35 10.77
N SER A 440 1.27 -5.91 11.78
CA SER A 440 -0.17 -6.23 11.94
C SER A 440 -0.98 -6.24 10.62
N PRO A 441 -1.78 -7.30 10.34
CA PRO A 441 -2.60 -7.41 9.13
C PRO A 441 -3.77 -6.40 9.06
N GLU A 442 -3.95 -5.57 10.09
CA GLU A 442 -5.09 -4.64 10.19
C GLU A 442 -4.84 -3.25 9.60
N VAL A 443 -3.59 -2.91 9.23
CA VAL A 443 -3.25 -1.59 8.67
C VAL A 443 -3.02 -1.71 7.16
N PRO A 444 -3.92 -1.19 6.32
CA PRO A 444 -3.84 -1.30 4.86
C PRO A 444 -2.87 -0.29 4.23
N ASP A 445 -2.23 0.59 5.02
CA ASP A 445 -1.39 1.65 4.48
C ASP A 445 0.06 1.16 4.33
N VAL A 446 0.52 1.17 3.07
CA VAL A 446 1.81 0.70 2.59
C VAL A 446 2.23 -0.62 3.22
N THR A 447 1.62 -1.71 2.76
CA THR A 447 1.99 -3.04 3.25
C THR A 447 3.53 -3.21 3.21
N PRO A 448 4.14 -3.68 4.30
CA PRO A 448 5.54 -4.10 4.29
C PRO A 448 5.82 -5.06 3.14
N ALA A 449 4.82 -5.83 2.69
CA ALA A 449 4.87 -6.68 1.50
C ALA A 449 5.17 -5.89 0.21
N GLY A 450 4.45 -4.80 -0.05
CA GLY A 450 4.70 -3.88 -1.17
C GLY A 450 6.15 -3.40 -1.20
N ILE A 451 6.61 -2.80 -0.10
CA ILE A 451 8.01 -2.35 0.04
C ILE A 451 9.00 -3.52 -0.02
N PHE A 452 8.65 -4.66 0.56
CA PHE A 452 9.51 -5.84 0.64
C PHE A 452 9.77 -6.43 -0.75
N PHE A 453 8.72 -6.66 -1.54
CA PHE A 453 8.83 -7.15 -2.92
C PHE A 453 9.24 -6.04 -3.90
N GLN A 454 8.99 -4.76 -3.63
CA GLN A 454 9.56 -3.69 -4.45
C GLN A 454 11.09 -3.59 -4.25
N ASN A 455 11.56 -3.78 -3.02
CA ASN A 455 12.99 -3.77 -2.70
C ASN A 455 13.73 -5.07 -3.07
N HIS A 456 13.03 -6.22 -3.11
CA HIS A 456 13.66 -7.55 -3.31
C HIS A 456 13.10 -8.36 -4.49
N GLY A 457 11.95 -7.98 -5.06
CA GLY A 457 11.23 -8.73 -6.09
C GLY A 457 11.63 -8.36 -7.52
N GLY A 458 12.27 -7.20 -7.74
CA GLY A 458 12.88 -6.86 -9.03
C GLY A 458 14.15 -7.68 -9.36
N SER A 459 14.67 -8.44 -8.40
CA SER A 459 15.83 -9.32 -8.58
C SER A 459 15.44 -10.76 -8.26
N ILE A 460 15.62 -11.67 -9.23
CA ILE A 460 15.42 -13.12 -9.05
C ILE A 460 16.17 -13.63 -7.80
N TYR A 461 17.32 -13.04 -7.49
CA TYR A 461 18.12 -13.37 -6.31
C TYR A 461 17.42 -13.03 -4.99
N GLY A 462 16.59 -11.99 -4.94
CA GLY A 462 15.92 -11.57 -3.71
C GLY A 462 14.88 -12.58 -3.23
N LEU A 463 14.03 -13.09 -4.15
CA LEU A 463 13.05 -14.14 -3.84
C LEU A 463 13.72 -15.47 -3.47
N GLU A 464 14.80 -15.84 -4.16
CA GLU A 464 15.53 -17.08 -3.88
C GLU A 464 16.19 -17.06 -2.49
N VAL A 465 16.89 -15.98 -2.14
CA VAL A 465 17.51 -15.82 -0.82
C VAL A 465 16.45 -15.82 0.27
N LEU A 466 15.32 -15.13 0.03
CA LEU A 466 14.20 -15.14 0.96
C LEU A 466 13.68 -16.55 1.24
N SER A 467 13.53 -17.34 0.18
CA SER A 467 13.03 -18.71 0.25
C SER A 467 13.98 -19.63 1.03
N ILE A 468 15.29 -19.43 0.85
CA ILE A 468 16.31 -20.14 1.62
C ILE A 468 16.19 -19.76 3.09
N VAL A 469 16.14 -18.47 3.42
CA VAL A 469 16.02 -17.97 4.80
C VAL A 469 14.75 -18.52 5.48
N HIS A 470 13.62 -18.54 4.78
CA HIS A 470 12.35 -19.06 5.29
C HIS A 470 12.36 -20.58 5.50
N SER A 471 13.21 -21.30 4.76
CA SER A 471 13.37 -22.75 4.91
C SER A 471 14.30 -23.18 6.05
N LEU A 472 15.12 -22.28 6.58
CA LEU A 472 16.13 -22.62 7.60
C LEU A 472 15.54 -23.23 8.88
N PRO A 473 14.47 -22.70 9.49
CA PRO A 473 13.91 -23.30 10.70
C PRO A 473 13.50 -24.75 10.46
N TYR A 474 12.77 -24.99 9.37
CA TYR A 474 12.36 -26.34 8.97
C TYR A 474 13.57 -27.26 8.77
N ALA A 475 14.57 -26.84 7.98
CA ALA A 475 15.72 -27.68 7.71
C ALA A 475 16.56 -27.97 8.96
N LEU A 476 16.77 -26.97 9.83
CA LEU A 476 17.45 -27.16 11.12
C LEU A 476 16.70 -28.14 12.01
N MET A 477 15.36 -28.09 12.01
CA MET A 477 14.52 -29.06 12.71
C MET A 477 14.75 -30.48 12.23
N ILE A 478 14.69 -30.70 10.92
CA ILE A 478 14.87 -32.03 10.32
C ILE A 478 16.28 -32.55 10.61
N TRP A 479 17.32 -31.74 10.42
CA TRP A 479 18.68 -32.11 10.78
C TRP A 479 18.84 -32.40 12.27
N GLY A 480 18.16 -31.64 13.13
CA GLY A 480 18.08 -31.90 14.57
C GLY A 480 17.48 -33.28 14.88
N MET A 481 16.37 -33.65 14.24
CA MET A 481 15.75 -34.97 14.39
C MET A 481 16.65 -36.10 13.89
N ILE A 482 17.28 -35.95 12.71
CA ILE A 482 18.20 -36.95 12.15
C ILE A 482 19.37 -37.21 13.10
N ASN A 483 19.97 -36.15 13.66
CA ASN A 483 21.07 -36.27 14.61
C ASN A 483 20.62 -36.90 15.94
N PHE A 484 19.41 -36.64 16.41
CA PHE A 484 18.86 -37.31 17.59
C PHE A 484 18.64 -38.81 17.36
N ILE A 485 18.07 -39.19 16.20
CA ILE A 485 17.92 -40.60 15.82
C ILE A 485 19.29 -41.26 15.71
N LEU A 486 20.28 -40.58 15.13
CA LEU A 486 21.65 -41.08 15.06
C LEU A 486 22.25 -41.29 16.46
N ALA A 487 22.04 -40.36 17.40
CA ALA A 487 22.47 -40.48 18.78
C ALA A 487 21.89 -41.73 19.45
N LEU A 488 20.57 -41.97 19.30
CA LEU A 488 19.90 -43.16 19.80
C LEU A 488 20.48 -44.44 19.21
N LEU A 489 20.65 -44.49 17.89
CA LEU A 489 21.18 -45.67 17.21
C LEU A 489 22.61 -45.98 17.67
N LEU A 490 23.49 -44.98 17.75
CA LEU A 490 24.88 -45.15 18.20
C LEU A 490 24.95 -45.69 19.62
N THR A 491 24.12 -45.18 20.53
CA THR A 491 24.05 -45.70 21.90
C THR A 491 23.50 -47.11 21.94
N VAL A 492 22.41 -47.42 21.22
CA VAL A 492 21.84 -48.77 21.16
C VAL A 492 22.85 -49.81 20.65
N PHE A 493 23.59 -49.49 19.59
CA PHE A 493 24.54 -50.43 18.99
C PHE A 493 25.81 -50.64 19.83
N GLN A 494 26.14 -49.73 20.74
CA GLN A 494 27.31 -49.86 21.59
C GLN A 494 27.04 -50.64 22.88
N THR A 495 25.85 -50.53 23.46
CA THR A 495 25.68 -50.87 24.89
C THR A 495 25.00 -52.21 25.19
N ASN A 496 24.38 -52.92 24.22
CA ASN A 496 23.51 -54.07 24.53
C ASN A 496 23.71 -55.35 23.68
N SER A 497 23.23 -56.46 24.25
CA SER A 497 23.22 -57.85 23.75
C SER A 497 22.58 -58.00 22.35
N ILE A 498 22.90 -59.10 21.66
CA ILE A 498 22.48 -59.35 20.27
C ILE A 498 20.95 -59.34 20.09
N GLU A 499 20.21 -59.70 21.15
CA GLU A 499 18.76 -59.74 21.20
C GLU A 499 18.14 -58.33 21.10
N MET A 500 18.67 -57.35 21.85
CA MET A 500 18.15 -55.97 21.81
C MET A 500 18.42 -55.31 20.45
N ARG A 501 19.56 -55.62 19.82
CA ARG A 501 19.88 -55.15 18.46
C ARG A 501 18.88 -55.71 17.43
N GLY A 502 18.52 -56.99 17.56
CA GLY A 502 17.54 -57.64 16.71
C GLY A 502 16.14 -56.99 16.80
N VAL A 503 15.66 -56.72 18.02
CA VAL A 503 14.35 -56.10 18.25
C VAL A 503 14.29 -54.67 17.68
N ILE A 504 15.34 -53.87 17.89
CA ILE A 504 15.36 -52.48 17.42
C ILE A 504 15.48 -52.42 15.90
N LEU A 505 16.33 -53.26 15.28
CA LEU A 505 16.41 -53.34 13.83
C LEU A 505 15.10 -53.79 13.21
N ALA A 506 14.45 -54.81 13.78
CA ALA A 506 13.13 -55.27 13.31
C ALA A 506 12.07 -54.17 13.43
N THR A 507 12.08 -53.41 14.53
CA THR A 507 11.15 -52.29 14.74
C THR A 507 11.38 -51.17 13.71
N VAL A 508 12.63 -50.76 13.50
CA VAL A 508 12.99 -49.73 12.50
C VAL A 508 12.62 -50.18 11.09
N LEU A 509 12.90 -51.43 10.72
CA LEU A 509 12.53 -51.98 9.41
C LEU A 509 11.01 -52.04 9.23
N THR A 510 10.27 -52.41 10.26
CA THR A 510 8.79 -52.46 10.23
C THR A 510 8.21 -51.06 10.05
N VAL A 511 8.69 -50.08 10.82
CA VAL A 511 8.26 -48.68 10.70
C VAL A 511 8.64 -48.11 9.33
N THR A 512 9.85 -48.37 8.85
CA THR A 512 10.29 -47.92 7.52
C THR A 512 9.45 -48.56 6.41
N PHE A 513 9.16 -49.85 6.50
CA PHE A 513 8.30 -50.55 5.55
C PHE A 513 6.86 -50.00 5.58
N ALA A 514 6.31 -49.72 6.75
CA ALA A 514 5.00 -49.11 6.90
C ALA A 514 4.96 -47.69 6.29
N ILE A 515 5.97 -46.86 6.53
CA ILE A 515 6.08 -45.51 5.95
C ILE A 515 6.22 -45.59 4.42
N CYS A 516 7.11 -46.44 3.91
CA CYS A 516 7.27 -46.64 2.46
C CYS A 516 5.99 -47.16 1.81
N GLY A 517 5.30 -48.10 2.49
CA GLY A 517 3.99 -48.61 2.08
C GLY A 517 2.97 -47.48 1.99
N PHE A 518 2.82 -46.67 3.03
CA PHE A 518 1.91 -45.52 3.06
C PHE A 518 2.21 -44.50 1.95
N VAL A 519 3.48 -44.10 1.77
CA VAL A 519 3.87 -43.15 0.72
C VAL A 519 3.59 -43.73 -0.67
N SER A 520 3.77 -45.04 -0.86
CA SER A 520 3.49 -45.70 -2.13
C SER A 520 1.99 -45.77 -2.44
N THR A 521 1.15 -46.04 -1.44
CA THR A 521 -0.31 -46.08 -1.59
C THR A 521 -0.88 -44.68 -1.82
N GLU A 522 -0.37 -43.67 -1.12
CA GLU A 522 -0.76 -42.27 -1.34
C GLU A 522 -0.39 -41.78 -2.75
N LYS A 523 0.83 -42.09 -3.23
CA LYS A 523 1.23 -41.79 -4.61
C LYS A 523 0.34 -42.48 -5.63
N GLN A 524 0.01 -43.75 -5.42
CA GLN A 524 -0.91 -44.49 -6.29
C GLN A 524 -2.32 -43.90 -6.26
N TRP A 525 -2.83 -43.55 -5.08
CA TRP A 525 -4.14 -42.93 -4.90
C TRP A 525 -4.22 -41.58 -5.62
N ASN A 526 -3.22 -40.72 -5.45
CA ASN A 526 -3.13 -39.43 -6.13
C ASN A 526 -3.00 -39.57 -7.65
N GLN A 527 -2.29 -40.59 -8.14
CA GLN A 527 -2.24 -40.90 -9.57
C GLN A 527 -3.58 -41.43 -10.10
N GLN A 528 -4.31 -42.24 -9.33
CA GLN A 528 -5.63 -42.73 -9.70
C GLN A 528 -6.67 -41.62 -9.72
N LEU A 529 -6.66 -40.71 -8.75
CA LEU A 529 -7.50 -39.50 -8.73
C LEU A 529 -7.25 -38.61 -9.94
N LYS A 530 -5.98 -38.32 -10.27
CA LYS A 530 -5.63 -37.55 -11.48
C LYS A 530 -6.12 -38.23 -12.76
N ARG A 531 -6.05 -39.56 -12.84
CA ARG A 531 -6.59 -40.35 -13.99
C ARG A 531 -8.11 -40.35 -14.05
N LEU A 532 -8.81 -40.31 -12.92
CA LEU A 532 -10.27 -40.23 -12.86
C LEU A 532 -10.75 -38.83 -13.27
N TRP A 533 -10.08 -37.78 -12.81
CA TRP A 533 -10.37 -36.40 -13.19
C TRP A 533 -10.04 -36.08 -14.65
N MET A 534 -9.01 -36.68 -15.24
CA MET A 534 -8.68 -36.52 -16.67
C MET A 534 -9.49 -37.42 -17.62
N LYS A 535 -10.44 -38.23 -17.13
CA LYS A 535 -11.34 -39.00 -18.00
C LYS A 535 -12.53 -38.13 -18.45
N PRO A 536 -12.73 -37.87 -19.76
CA PRO A 536 -13.81 -37.01 -20.26
C PRO A 536 -15.23 -37.46 -19.88
N LYS A 537 -15.40 -38.74 -19.51
CA LYS A 537 -16.72 -39.36 -19.25
C LYS A 537 -17.39 -38.91 -17.94
N ILE A 538 -16.64 -38.39 -16.96
CA ILE A 538 -17.24 -37.93 -15.68
C ILE A 538 -17.84 -36.52 -15.84
N ILE A 539 -17.21 -35.66 -16.66
CA ILE A 539 -17.74 -34.33 -16.99
C ILE A 539 -19.04 -34.45 -17.80
N SER A 540 -19.15 -35.42 -18.72
CA SER A 540 -20.38 -35.64 -19.50
C SER A 540 -21.54 -36.25 -18.71
N THR A 541 -21.30 -36.85 -17.55
CA THR A 541 -22.36 -37.45 -16.71
C THR A 541 -22.89 -36.48 -15.65
N MET A 542 -22.07 -35.57 -15.12
CA MET A 542 -22.58 -34.49 -14.26
C MET A 542 -23.38 -33.43 -15.03
N TRP A 543 -23.03 -33.16 -16.29
CA TRP A 543 -23.73 -32.15 -17.09
C TRP A 543 -25.05 -32.63 -17.72
N ASN A 544 -25.32 -33.94 -17.71
CA ASN A 544 -26.54 -34.53 -18.27
C ASN A 544 -27.62 -34.87 -17.21
N TYR A 545 -27.50 -34.38 -15.98
CA TYR A 545 -28.59 -34.50 -15.00
C TYR A 545 -29.67 -33.44 -15.28
N ASN A 546 -30.58 -33.77 -16.19
CA ASN A 546 -31.75 -32.96 -16.55
C ASN A 546 -32.93 -33.30 -15.61
N PRO A 547 -33.41 -32.39 -14.73
CA PRO A 547 -34.53 -32.66 -13.84
C PRO A 547 -35.86 -32.33 -14.52
N GLN A 548 -36.14 -32.95 -15.68
CA GLN A 548 -37.45 -32.89 -16.33
C GLN A 548 -37.81 -34.23 -16.95
N LYS A 549 -38.15 -35.21 -16.10
CA LYS A 549 -39.00 -36.35 -16.45
C LYS A 549 -39.45 -37.07 -15.18
N ARG A 550 -40.41 -36.46 -14.46
CA ARG A 550 -41.41 -37.24 -13.72
C ARG A 550 -42.73 -37.05 -14.44
N SER A 551 -43.01 -38.03 -15.30
CA SER A 551 -44.33 -38.30 -15.84
C SER A 551 -45.30 -38.56 -14.69
N SER A 552 -46.34 -37.75 -14.62
CA SER A 552 -47.58 -38.03 -13.91
C SER A 552 -48.21 -39.33 -14.45
N PRO A 553 -48.64 -40.26 -13.59
CA PRO A 553 -49.65 -41.24 -13.94
C PRO A 553 -51.02 -40.78 -13.44
N GLY A 554 -51.95 -40.61 -14.39
CA GLY A 554 -53.31 -41.16 -14.34
C GLY A 554 -54.28 -40.64 -13.28
N ALA A 555 -55.35 -40.03 -13.77
CA ALA A 555 -56.64 -39.91 -13.11
C ALA A 555 -57.19 -41.25 -12.58
N VAL A 556 -57.77 -41.23 -11.38
CA VAL A 556 -59.17 -41.56 -11.05
C VAL A 556 -59.61 -40.60 -9.95
#